data_AF-A0A4Y2PPR1-F1
#
_entry.id   AF-A0A4Y2PPR1-F1
#
_cell.length_a   1.000
_cell.length_b   1.000
_cell.length_c   1.000
_cell.angle_alpha   90.00
_cell.angle_beta   90.00
_cell.angle_gamma   90.00
#
_symmetry.space_group_name_H-M   'P 1'
#
loop_
_entity.id
_entity.type
_entity.pdbx_description
1 polymer ?
#
loop_
_entity_poly.entity_id
_entity_poly.type
_entity_poly.pdbx_seq_one_letter_code
_entity_poly.pdbx_strand_id
1 'polypeptide(L)' 'MDHDMVTKNDFEGEAFLPLCNIPESSSEEMKEMKLFELCLMHPNDKNEIIVALAARTWDKDAQEFVKNLKHRR' A
#
# COMPACT_ATOMS: atom_id res chain seq x y z
N MET A 1 -8.99 -7.21 -7.61
CA MET A 1 -8.32 -8.52 -7.78
C MET A 1 -7.44 -8.63 -6.57
N ASP A 2 -7.74 -9.59 -5.70
CA ASP A 2 -6.95 -9.81 -4.49
C ASP A 2 -5.68 -10.58 -4.87
N HIS A 3 -4.55 -10.13 -4.36
CA HIS A 3 -3.26 -10.67 -4.75
C HIS A 3 -2.72 -11.61 -3.70
N ASP A 4 -2.60 -12.88 -4.07
CA ASP A 4 -2.07 -13.93 -3.20
C ASP A 4 -0.60 -14.24 -3.52
N MET A 5 0.23 -14.41 -2.47
CA MET A 5 1.66 -14.70 -2.64
C MET A 5 1.98 -16.19 -2.84
N VAL A 6 1.06 -17.08 -2.45
CA VAL A 6 1.28 -18.54 -2.47
C VAL A 6 0.24 -19.23 -3.33
N THR A 7 -0.99 -18.71 -3.31
CA THR A 7 -2.13 -19.19 -4.09
C THR A 7 -2.36 -18.30 -5.31
N LYS A 8 -3.46 -18.54 -6.04
CA LYS A 8 -3.82 -17.77 -7.22
C LYS A 8 -4.63 -16.55 -6.79
N ASN A 9 -4.45 -15.44 -7.49
CA ASN A 9 -5.22 -14.22 -7.26
C ASN A 9 -6.72 -14.46 -7.42
N ASP A 10 -7.50 -13.92 -6.49
CA ASP A 10 -8.95 -13.99 -6.51
C ASP A 10 -9.54 -12.91 -7.42
N PHE A 11 -10.56 -13.30 -8.18
CA PHE A 11 -11.32 -12.38 -9.00
C PHE A 11 -12.31 -11.60 -8.13
N GLU A 12 -12.13 -10.28 -8.04
CA GLU A 12 -13.00 -9.39 -7.25
C GLU A 12 -13.91 -8.49 -8.12
N GLY A 13 -14.01 -8.78 -9.42
CA GLY A 13 -14.87 -8.04 -10.35
C GLY A 13 -14.10 -7.29 -11.44
N GLU A 14 -14.85 -6.86 -12.45
CA GLU A 14 -14.35 -6.10 -13.60
C GLU A 14 -15.30 -4.93 -13.93
N ALA A 15 -14.74 -3.87 -14.52
CA ALA A 15 -15.49 -2.71 -14.99
C ALA A 15 -15.05 -2.37 -16.42
N PHE A 16 -16.01 -1.99 -17.25
CA PHE A 16 -15.79 -1.67 -18.66
C PHE A 16 -16.01 -0.18 -18.89
N LEU A 17 -15.03 0.49 -19.50
CA LEU A 17 -15.14 1.86 -19.97
C LEU A 17 -14.92 1.88 -21.49
N PRO A 18 -15.94 2.21 -22.30
CA PRO A 18 -15.78 2.34 -23.74
C PRO A 18 -14.75 3.42 -24.07
N LEU A 19 -13.76 3.10 -24.91
CA LEU A 19 -12.71 4.04 -25.29
C LEU A 19 -13.23 5.30 -25.99
N CYS A 20 -14.40 5.22 -26.64
CA CYS A 20 -15.07 6.38 -27.23
C CYS A 20 -15.52 7.43 -26.20
N ASN A 21 -15.64 7.05 -24.92
CA ASN A 21 -16.00 7.96 -23.83
C ASN A 21 -14.77 8.53 -23.11
N ILE A 22 -13.57 8.10 -23.48
CA ILE A 22 -12.32 8.67 -22.99
C ILE A 22 -12.02 9.86 -23.90
N PRO A 23 -11.96 11.10 -23.38
CA PRO A 23 -11.51 12.23 -24.18
C PRO A 23 -10.11 11.89 -24.73
N GLU A 24 -9.94 11.98 -26.05
CA GLU A 24 -8.62 11.86 -26.67
C GLU A 24 -7.76 13.00 -26.11
N SER A 25 -6.96 12.72 -25.08
CA SER A 25 -5.92 13.66 -24.69
C SER A 25 -4.97 13.71 -25.88
N SER A 26 -5.04 14.80 -26.64
CA SER A 26 -4.08 15.06 -27.68
C SER A 26 -2.68 14.94 -27.07
N SER A 27 -1.72 14.40 -27.82
CA SER A 27 -0.34 14.22 -27.31
C SER A 27 0.30 15.56 -26.87
N GLU A 28 -0.33 16.69 -27.21
CA GLU A 28 0.01 18.04 -26.77
C GLU A 28 -0.41 18.32 -25.32
N GLU A 29 -1.56 17.81 -24.85
CA GLU A 29 -2.02 17.95 -23.46
C GLU A 29 -1.22 17.08 -22.48
N MET A 30 -0.68 15.95 -22.96
CA MET A 30 0.21 15.10 -22.16
C MET A 30 1.65 15.64 -22.05
N LYS A 31 2.06 16.58 -22.92
CA LYS A 31 3.40 17.21 -22.83
C LYS A 31 3.55 18.10 -21.61
N GLU A 32 2.45 18.57 -21.02
CA GLU A 32 2.42 19.42 -19.82
C GLU A 32 2.02 18.68 -18.54
N MET A 33 2.05 17.34 -18.52
CA MET A 33 2.01 16.62 -17.24
C MET A 33 3.31 16.90 -16.48
N LYS A 34 3.24 17.90 -15.60
CA LYS A 34 4.32 18.25 -14.69
C LYS A 34 4.59 17.03 -13.80
N LEU A 35 5.71 16.35 -14.01
CA LEU A 35 6.20 15.36 -13.07
C LEU A 35 6.32 16.06 -11.72
N PHE A 36 5.47 15.68 -10.77
CA PHE A 36 5.58 16.16 -9.40
C PHE A 36 6.21 15.04 -8.58
N GLU A 37 7.32 15.38 -7.94
CA GLU A 37 8.00 14.46 -7.06
C GLU A 37 7.14 14.30 -5.81
N LEU A 38 6.61 13.09 -5.60
CA LEU A 38 5.92 12.75 -4.37
C LEU A 38 6.92 12.87 -3.23
N CYS A 39 6.66 13.77 -2.29
CA CYS A 39 7.47 13.88 -1.09
C CYS A 39 7.49 12.51 -0.39
N LEU A 40 8.69 12.00 -0.10
CA LEU A 40 8.86 10.79 0.70
C LEU A 40 8.25 11.03 2.07
N MET A 41 7.03 10.53 2.26
CA MET A 41 6.35 10.52 3.54
C MET A 41 7.10 9.58 4.47
N HIS A 42 7.96 10.16 5.31
CA HIS A 42 8.53 9.42 6.44
C HIS A 42 7.48 9.40 7.55
N PRO A 43 7.12 8.23 8.09
CA PRO A 43 6.24 8.17 9.25
C PRO A 43 6.84 9.03 10.36
N ASN A 44 6.02 9.95 10.89
CA ASN A 44 6.46 10.93 11.89
C ASN A 44 6.85 10.21 13.19
N ASP A 45 6.17 9.11 13.49
CA ASP A 45 6.47 8.23 14.61
C ASP A 45 7.16 6.94 14.16
N LYS A 46 8.42 6.78 14.58
CA LYS A 46 9.21 5.55 14.36
C LYS A 46 8.60 4.28 14.98
N ASN A 47 7.55 4.43 15.79
CA ASN A 47 6.94 3.35 16.55
C ASN A 47 5.61 2.84 15.98
N GLU A 48 5.07 3.41 14.90
CA GLU A 48 3.78 2.98 14.31
C GLU A 48 3.76 1.48 13.99
N ILE A 49 4.86 0.97 13.45
CA ILE A 49 5.04 -0.46 13.15
C ILE A 49 4.97 -1.30 14.43
N ILE A 50 5.58 -0.83 15.52
CA ILE A 50 5.57 -1.52 16.82
C ILE A 50 4.17 -1.52 17.43
N VAL A 51 3.43 -0.42 17.29
CA VAL A 51 2.03 -0.32 17.74
C VAL A 51 1.14 -1.27 16.94
N ALA A 52 1.30 -1.31 15.62
CA ALA A 52 0.57 -2.23 14.75
C ALA A 52 0.90 -3.71 15.03
N LEU A 53 2.16 -4.03 15.36
CA LEU A 53 2.57 -5.37 15.81
C LEU A 53 1.95 -5.71 17.18
N ALA A 54 1.93 -4.77 18.12
CA ALA A 54 1.36 -5.00 19.45
C ALA A 54 -0.15 -5.24 19.42
N ALA A 55 -0.88 -4.62 18.49
CA ALA A 55 -2.32 -4.77 18.34
C ALA A 55 -2.74 -6.17 17.82
N ARG A 56 -1.82 -6.91 17.18
CA ARG A 56 -2.08 -8.25 16.64
C ARG A 56 -1.98 -9.31 17.74
N THR A 57 -2.99 -9.37 18.61
CA THR A 57 -3.02 -10.32 19.75
C THR A 57 -3.10 -11.78 19.33
N TRP A 58 -3.55 -12.05 18.10
CA TRP A 58 -3.67 -13.38 17.51
C TRP A 58 -2.37 -13.90 16.86
N ASP A 59 -1.39 -13.02 16.64
CA ASP A 59 -0.13 -13.30 15.96
C ASP A 59 1.00 -13.50 17.00
N LYS A 60 1.36 -14.77 17.25
CA LYS A 60 2.35 -15.11 18.29
C LYS A 60 3.73 -14.52 18.01
N ASP A 61 4.16 -14.54 16.75
CA ASP A 61 5.48 -14.06 16.35
C ASP A 61 5.57 -12.53 16.50
N ALA A 62 4.48 -11.81 16.17
CA ALA A 62 4.39 -10.37 16.42
C ALA A 62 4.46 -10.03 17.92
N GLN A 63 3.76 -10.79 18.77
CA GLN A 63 3.78 -10.58 20.22
C GLN A 63 5.17 -10.85 20.82
N GLU A 64 5.84 -11.91 20.37
CA GLU A 64 7.18 -12.25 20.81
C GLU A 64 8.20 -11.18 20.38
N PHE A 65 8.10 -10.70 19.13
CA PHE A 65 8.94 -9.62 18.63
C PHE A 65 8.79 -8.34 19.46
N VAL A 66 7.56 -7.90 19.74
CA VAL A 66 7.28 -6.70 20.56
C VAL A 66 7.83 -6.88 21.98
N LYS A 67 7.67 -8.07 22.56
CA LYS A 67 8.21 -8.39 23.88
C LYS A 67 9.73 -8.29 23.90
N ASN A 68 10.42 -8.92 22.94
CA ASN A 68 11.88 -8.90 22.85
C ASN A 68 12.43 -7.48 22.62
N LEU A 69 11.72 -6.66 21.84
CA LEU A 69 12.08 -5.27 21.62
C LEU A 69 12.00 -4.43 22.92
N LYS A 70 10.97 -4.66 23.74
CA LYS A 70 10.81 -3.98 25.05
C LYS A 70 11.89 -4.38 26.07
N HIS A 71 12.40 -5.61 26.02
CA HIS A 71 13.46 -6.07 26.92
C HIS A 71 14.87 -5.63 26.49
N ARG A 72 15.04 -5.13 25.26
CA ARG A 72 16.31 -4.60 24.74
C ARG A 72 16.50 -3.09 24.97
N ARG A 73 15.48 -2.39 25.48
CA ARG A 73 15.58 -0.98 25.91
C ARG A 73 15.79 -0.93 27.41
#